data_AF-A0A076N7B6-F1
#
_entry.id   AF-A0A076N7B6-F1
#
_cell.length_a   1.000
_cell.length_b   1.000
_cell.length_c   1.000
_cell.angle_alpha   90.00
_cell.angle_beta   90.00
_cell.angle_gamma   90.00
#
_symmetry.space_group_name_H-M   'P 1'
#
loop_
_entity.id
_entity.type
_entity.pdbx_description
1 polymer ?
#
loop_
_entity_poly.entity_id
_entity_poly.type
_entity_poly.pdbx_seq_one_letter_code
_entity_poly.pdbx_strand_id
1 'polypeptide(L)'
;MDPDIEAACHELLLRLAGRMPDRLLWRYRDWLGEGAMSTLARTLPRTLLKHNIDLDQPEYRLLVAGLVPHGADWHQVSSTLGVDEVGENRYTFTPSAPDQVNSVDSVSALVHATLRGRPDVGEVRQSWRQRTGEESKRVLLITALSGLPRLTGELQRVLRVLGDEEPSVEVMPPRFELPEYHQAALASSELVCVGAVDTGNRLVAA
;
A
#
# COMPACT_ATOMS: atom_id res chain seq x y z
N MET A 1 -8.81 -17.07 8.31
CA MET A 1 -7.70 -17.02 7.33
C MET A 1 -6.44 -17.32 8.12
N ASP A 2 -5.46 -17.98 7.51
CA ASP A 2 -4.14 -18.13 8.14
C ASP A 2 -3.48 -16.73 8.15
N PRO A 3 -3.16 -16.17 9.34
CA PRO A 3 -2.61 -14.82 9.45
C PRO A 3 -1.27 -14.67 8.74
N ASP A 4 -0.48 -15.74 8.61
CA ASP A 4 0.82 -15.70 7.94
C ASP A 4 0.65 -15.57 6.42
N ILE A 5 -0.36 -16.25 5.86
CA ILE A 5 -0.72 -16.14 4.44
C ILE A 5 -1.23 -14.73 4.12
N GLU A 6 -2.10 -14.20 4.98
CA GLU A 6 -2.65 -12.85 4.85
C GLU A 6 -1.54 -11.79 4.90
N ALA A 7 -0.62 -11.93 5.85
CA ALA A 7 0.55 -11.06 5.98
C ALA A 7 1.43 -11.11 4.74
N ALA A 8 1.71 -12.30 4.19
CA ALA A 8 2.51 -12.46 2.98
C ALA A 8 1.88 -11.75 1.76
N CYS A 9 0.56 -11.91 1.57
CA CYS A 9 -0.17 -11.20 0.52
C CYS A 9 -0.14 -9.68 0.71
N HIS A 10 -0.34 -9.21 1.94
CA HIS A 10 -0.32 -7.80 2.26
C HIS A 10 1.03 -7.18 1.96
N GLU A 11 2.10 -7.84 2.39
CA GLU A 11 3.47 -7.41 2.19
C GLU A 11 3.84 -7.33 0.71
N LEU A 12 3.40 -8.30 -0.09
CA LEU A 12 3.55 -8.26 -1.55
C LEU A 12 2.82 -7.05 -2.15
N LEU A 13 1.57 -6.79 -1.76
CA LEU A 13 0.81 -5.63 -2.27
C LEU A 13 1.40 -4.29 -1.83
N LEU A 14 2.09 -4.23 -0.69
CA LEU A 14 2.90 -3.05 -0.33
C LEU A 14 4.04 -2.90 -1.33
N ARG A 15 4.87 -3.94 -1.56
CA ARG A 15 6.01 -3.84 -2.48
C ARG A 15 5.65 -3.53 -3.92
N LEU A 16 4.43 -3.84 -4.35
CA LEU A 16 3.93 -3.52 -5.69
C LEU A 16 3.53 -2.04 -5.87
N ALA A 17 3.52 -1.24 -4.80
CA ALA A 17 3.27 0.20 -4.88
C ALA A 17 4.28 0.90 -5.80
N GLY A 18 3.79 1.78 -6.67
CA GLY A 18 4.62 2.47 -7.68
C GLY A 18 4.97 1.63 -8.91
N ARG A 19 4.79 0.30 -8.90
CA ARG A 19 4.95 -0.58 -10.08
C ARG A 19 3.62 -1.00 -10.69
N MET A 20 2.61 -1.23 -9.85
CA MET A 20 1.27 -1.57 -10.29
C MET A 20 0.40 -0.31 -10.47
N PRO A 21 -0.45 -0.25 -11.52
CA PRO A 21 -1.42 0.84 -11.65
C PRO A 21 -2.34 0.93 -10.43
N ASP A 22 -2.50 2.14 -9.88
CA ASP A 22 -3.28 2.41 -8.66
C ASP A 22 -4.68 1.79 -8.72
N ARG A 23 -5.39 1.97 -9.84
CA ARG A 23 -6.71 1.38 -10.12
C ARG A 23 -6.83 -0.13 -9.82
N LEU A 24 -5.73 -0.87 -9.98
CA LEU A 24 -5.67 -2.30 -9.73
C LEU A 24 -5.22 -2.57 -8.30
N LEU A 25 -4.18 -1.86 -7.87
CA LEU A 25 -3.58 -2.06 -6.55
C LEU A 25 -4.57 -1.78 -5.42
N TRP A 26 -5.35 -0.70 -5.53
CA TRP A 26 -6.34 -0.36 -4.52
C TRP A 26 -7.41 -1.46 -4.42
N ARG A 27 -7.83 -2.03 -5.56
CA ARG A 27 -8.83 -3.10 -5.61
C ARG A 27 -8.32 -4.40 -5.01
N TYR A 28 -7.04 -4.74 -5.23
CA TYR A 28 -6.44 -5.92 -4.63
C TYR A 28 -6.31 -5.81 -3.12
N ARG A 29 -6.00 -4.62 -2.61
CA ARG A 29 -5.97 -4.35 -1.17
C ARG A 29 -7.37 -4.42 -0.54
N ASP A 30 -8.37 -3.89 -1.23
CA ASP A 30 -9.78 -3.98 -0.79
C ASP A 30 -10.25 -5.46 -0.73
N TRP A 31 -9.94 -6.25 -1.77
CA TRP A 31 -10.20 -7.70 -1.75
C TRP A 31 -9.45 -8.44 -0.65
N LEU A 32 -8.22 -8.04 -0.33
CA LEU A 32 -7.48 -8.61 0.80
C LEU A 32 -8.14 -8.27 2.14
N GLY A 33 -8.54 -7.01 2.34
CA GLY A 33 -9.25 -6.57 3.54
C GLY A 33 -10.62 -7.25 3.74
N GLU A 34 -11.30 -7.62 2.66
CA GLU A 34 -12.55 -8.40 2.66
C GLU A 34 -12.34 -9.92 2.70
N GLY A 35 -11.09 -10.38 2.69
CA GLY A 35 -10.74 -11.80 2.77
C GLY A 35 -10.96 -12.61 1.48
N ALA A 36 -11.05 -11.94 0.32
CA ALA A 36 -11.34 -12.55 -0.98
C ALA A 36 -10.10 -13.21 -1.65
N MET A 37 -9.42 -14.13 -0.94
CA MET A 37 -8.14 -14.70 -1.40
C MET A 37 -8.23 -15.53 -2.67
N SER A 38 -9.32 -16.28 -2.84
CA SER A 38 -9.53 -17.06 -4.06
C SER A 38 -9.64 -16.17 -5.30
N THR A 39 -10.14 -14.93 -5.14
CA THR A 39 -10.16 -13.93 -6.22
C THR A 39 -8.74 -13.44 -6.50
N LEU A 40 -7.99 -13.03 -5.48
CA LEU A 40 -6.59 -12.60 -5.65
C LEU A 40 -5.72 -13.67 -6.30
N ALA A 41 -5.81 -14.91 -5.81
CA ALA A 41 -5.06 -16.05 -6.34
C ALA A 41 -5.27 -16.28 -7.85
N ARG A 42 -6.47 -15.94 -8.35
CA ARG A 42 -6.81 -16.07 -9.78
C ARG A 42 -6.41 -14.85 -10.60
N THR A 43 -6.44 -13.65 -10.04
CA THR A 43 -6.31 -12.40 -10.79
C THR A 43 -4.93 -11.76 -10.71
N LEU A 44 -4.25 -11.86 -9.56
CA LEU A 44 -3.00 -11.16 -9.32
C LEU A 44 -1.87 -11.68 -10.24
N PRO A 45 -1.58 -12.99 -10.35
CA PRO A 45 -0.52 -13.48 -11.25
C PRO A 45 -0.75 -13.07 -12.71
N ARG A 46 -1.99 -13.18 -13.20
CA ARG A 46 -2.37 -12.77 -14.56
C ARG A 46 -2.12 -11.29 -14.81
N THR A 47 -2.37 -10.48 -13.78
CA THR A 47 -2.21 -9.03 -13.87
C THR A 47 -0.76 -8.63 -13.88
N LEU A 48 0.08 -9.28 -13.07
CA LEU A 48 1.53 -9.10 -13.09
C LEU A 48 2.08 -9.37 -14.49
N LEU A 49 1.74 -10.52 -15.07
CA LEU A 49 2.13 -10.89 -16.44
C LEU A 49 1.60 -9.90 -17.48
N LYS A 50 0.32 -9.52 -17.40
CA LYS A 50 -0.31 -8.58 -18.34
C LYS A 50 0.36 -7.20 -18.34
N HIS A 51 0.82 -6.75 -17.19
CA HIS A 51 1.43 -5.43 -17.01
C HIS A 51 2.96 -5.47 -17.07
N ASN A 52 3.57 -6.63 -17.35
CA ASN A 52 5.02 -6.86 -17.33
C ASN A 52 5.63 -6.37 -16.01
N ILE A 53 5.00 -6.74 -14.90
CA ILE A 53 5.51 -6.46 -13.55
C ILE A 53 6.23 -7.70 -13.08
N ASP A 54 7.54 -7.64 -13.16
CA ASP A 54 8.42 -8.70 -12.70
C ASP A 54 8.61 -8.64 -11.19
N LEU A 55 8.68 -9.82 -10.58
CA LEU A 55 8.94 -9.99 -9.16
C LEU A 55 10.38 -10.43 -8.93
N ASP A 56 11.02 -9.87 -7.90
CA ASP A 56 12.27 -10.40 -7.40
C ASP A 56 12.08 -11.69 -6.59
N GLN A 57 13.18 -12.27 -6.12
CA GLN A 57 13.14 -13.54 -5.39
C GLN A 57 12.39 -13.45 -4.03
N PRO A 58 12.55 -12.39 -3.20
CA PRO A 58 11.70 -12.14 -2.04
C PRO A 58 10.20 -12.03 -2.36
N GLU A 59 9.83 -11.23 -3.37
CA GLU A 59 8.45 -10.99 -3.77
C GLU A 59 7.79 -12.24 -4.32
N TYR A 60 8.52 -13.01 -5.13
CA TYR A 60 8.05 -14.30 -5.62
C TYR A 60 7.74 -15.27 -4.47
N ARG A 61 8.57 -15.29 -3.42
CA ARG A 61 8.29 -16.14 -2.24
C ARG A 61 7.00 -15.72 -1.53
N LEU A 62 6.73 -14.42 -1.43
CA LEU A 62 5.48 -13.89 -0.87
C LEU A 62 4.28 -14.24 -1.75
N LEU A 63 4.42 -14.16 -3.07
CA LEU A 63 3.39 -14.55 -4.02
C LEU A 63 3.04 -16.04 -3.87
N VAL A 64 4.06 -16.91 -3.79
CA VAL A 64 3.88 -18.35 -3.61
C VAL A 64 3.21 -18.64 -2.26
N ALA A 65 3.75 -18.10 -1.16
CA ALA A 65 3.22 -18.32 0.19
C ALA A 65 1.77 -17.81 0.34
N GLY A 66 1.48 -16.66 -0.26
CA GLY A 66 0.18 -16.02 -0.18
C GLY A 66 -0.89 -16.66 -1.07
N LEU A 67 -0.58 -17.02 -2.32
CA LEU A 67 -1.61 -17.33 -3.31
C LEU A 67 -1.73 -18.82 -3.66
N VAL A 68 -0.65 -19.60 -3.61
CA VAL A 68 -0.69 -21.03 -3.96
C VAL A 68 -1.62 -21.82 -3.03
N PRO A 69 -1.64 -21.59 -1.70
CA PRO A 69 -2.61 -22.23 -0.80
C PRO A 69 -4.08 -21.94 -1.15
N HIS A 70 -4.34 -20.86 -1.89
CA HIS A 70 -5.67 -20.44 -2.33
C HIS A 70 -5.98 -20.79 -3.80
N GLY A 71 -5.18 -21.67 -4.40
CA GLY A 71 -5.46 -22.24 -5.73
C GLY A 71 -4.96 -21.38 -6.89
N ALA A 72 -3.92 -20.58 -6.69
CA ALA A 72 -3.24 -19.91 -7.79
C ALA A 72 -2.63 -20.94 -8.77
N ASP A 73 -2.68 -20.61 -10.06
CA ASP A 73 -2.08 -21.43 -11.10
C ASP A 73 -0.55 -21.35 -11.02
N TRP A 74 0.09 -22.49 -10.77
CA TRP A 74 1.55 -22.59 -10.61
C TRP A 74 2.30 -22.11 -11.85
N HIS A 75 1.80 -22.38 -13.06
CA HIS A 75 2.48 -21.94 -14.28
C HIS A 75 2.48 -20.42 -14.38
N GLN A 76 1.36 -19.77 -14.02
CA GLN A 76 1.26 -18.32 -14.00
C GLN A 76 2.16 -17.71 -12.92
N VAL A 77 2.16 -18.28 -11.71
CA VAL A 77 3.02 -17.85 -10.60
C VAL A 77 4.50 -17.97 -10.98
N SER A 78 4.93 -19.12 -11.50
CA SER A 78 6.34 -19.32 -11.87
C SER A 78 6.85 -18.35 -12.95
N SER A 79 5.94 -17.87 -13.80
CA SER A 79 6.26 -16.95 -14.90
C SER A 79 6.37 -15.50 -14.48
N THR A 80 6.02 -15.14 -13.23
CA THR A 80 6.16 -13.76 -12.72
C THR A 80 7.54 -13.47 -12.12
N LEU A 81 8.38 -14.51 -11.94
CA LEU A 81 9.74 -14.32 -11.45
C LEU A 81 10.58 -13.67 -12.55
N GLY A 82 11.03 -12.44 -12.30
CA GLY A 82 11.90 -11.69 -13.19
C GLY A 82 13.33 -12.21 -13.19
N VAL A 83 14.05 -11.92 -14.27
CA VAL A 83 15.49 -12.21 -14.40
C VAL A 83 16.34 -10.96 -14.14
N ASP A 84 15.73 -9.77 -14.21
CA ASP A 84 16.40 -8.48 -14.10
C ASP A 84 16.03 -7.72 -12.80
N GLU A 85 16.85 -6.72 -12.47
CA GLU A 85 16.70 -5.87 -11.29
C GLU A 85 15.41 -5.03 -11.36
N VAL A 86 14.69 -4.94 -10.24
CA VAL A 86 13.41 -4.23 -10.15
C VAL A 86 13.61 -2.76 -10.51
N GLY A 87 12.89 -2.26 -11.51
CA GLY A 87 13.09 -0.91 -12.04
C GLY A 87 12.91 0.21 -10.99
N GLU A 88 13.73 1.26 -11.13
CA GLU A 88 13.78 2.44 -10.26
C GLU A 88 12.43 3.12 -10.02
N ASN A 89 12.27 3.76 -8.84
CA ASN A 89 11.11 4.58 -8.53
C ASN A 89 10.95 5.74 -9.52
N ARG A 90 9.83 5.77 -10.25
CA ARG A 90 9.53 6.76 -11.30
C ARG A 90 8.77 7.99 -10.79
N TYR A 91 8.55 8.07 -9.49
CA TYR A 91 7.73 9.10 -8.86
C TYR A 91 8.57 10.02 -7.97
N THR A 92 8.23 11.31 -8.00
CA THR A 92 8.68 12.29 -7.02
C THR A 92 7.59 12.50 -5.97
N PHE A 93 7.99 12.94 -4.78
CA PHE A 93 7.07 13.20 -3.68
C PHE A 93 7.22 14.62 -3.14
N THR A 94 6.11 15.21 -2.72
CA THR A 94 6.05 16.53 -2.09
C THR A 94 5.25 16.48 -0.78
N PRO A 95 5.52 17.38 0.19
CA PRO A 95 4.82 17.42 1.48
C PRO A 95 3.41 17.98 1.40
N SER A 96 3.06 18.68 0.32
CA SER A 96 1.73 19.25 0.14
C SER A 96 1.29 19.11 -1.31
N ALA A 97 -0.02 19.18 -1.53
CA ALA A 97 -0.57 19.23 -2.88
C ALA A 97 -0.11 20.51 -3.59
N PRO A 98 0.35 20.45 -4.85
CA PRO A 98 0.84 21.62 -5.57
C PRO A 98 -0.23 22.73 -5.74
N ASP A 99 -1.52 22.38 -5.74
CA ASP A 99 -2.62 23.31 -6.09
C ASP A 99 -3.62 23.61 -4.95
N GLN A 100 -3.39 23.12 -3.72
CA GLN A 100 -4.36 23.29 -2.60
C GLN A 100 -4.07 24.48 -1.68
N VAL A 101 -3.57 25.60 -2.24
CA VAL A 101 -3.46 26.83 -1.45
C VAL A 101 -4.89 27.35 -1.23
N ASN A 102 -5.43 27.17 0.00
CA ASN A 102 -6.71 27.70 0.52
C ASN A 102 -7.97 26.79 0.56
N SER A 103 -7.85 25.46 0.40
CA SER A 103 -8.99 24.55 0.63
C SER A 103 -8.91 23.84 1.98
N VAL A 104 -10.05 23.57 2.64
CA VAL A 104 -10.10 22.78 3.86
C VAL A 104 -9.79 21.31 3.53
N ASP A 105 -8.71 20.78 4.09
CA ASP A 105 -8.30 19.39 3.90
C ASP A 105 -9.21 18.42 4.67
N SER A 106 -10.39 18.17 4.10
CA SER A 106 -11.42 17.30 4.67
C SER A 106 -10.95 15.84 4.80
N VAL A 107 -10.03 15.40 3.93
CA VAL A 107 -9.43 14.07 4.00
C VAL A 107 -8.56 13.96 5.25
N SER A 108 -7.65 14.91 5.49
CA SER A 108 -6.81 14.90 6.70
C SER A 108 -7.65 14.98 7.97
N ALA A 109 -8.69 15.81 7.98
CA ALA A 109 -9.59 15.92 9.13
C ALA A 109 -10.31 14.60 9.43
N LEU A 110 -10.81 13.90 8.40
CA LEU A 110 -11.49 12.62 8.57
C LEU A 110 -10.52 11.50 8.98
N VAL A 111 -9.34 11.44 8.37
CA VAL A 111 -8.28 10.48 8.74
C VAL A 111 -7.87 10.68 10.19
N HIS A 112 -7.65 11.93 10.61
CA HIS A 112 -7.37 12.27 12.00
C HIS A 112 -8.49 11.79 12.92
N ALA A 113 -9.76 12.10 12.61
CA ALA A 113 -10.89 11.69 13.44
C ALA A 113 -11.07 10.16 13.51
N THR A 114 -10.75 9.46 12.43
CA THR A 114 -10.92 7.99 12.32
C THR A 114 -9.84 7.22 13.07
N LEU A 115 -8.59 7.71 13.04
CA LEU A 115 -7.41 6.96 13.51
C LEU A 115 -6.86 7.45 14.85
N ARG A 116 -7.15 8.69 15.25
CA ARG A 116 -6.66 9.24 16.51
C ARG A 116 -7.11 8.36 17.68
N GLY A 117 -6.14 7.97 18.50
CA GLY A 117 -6.38 7.17 19.70
C GLY A 117 -6.77 5.71 19.44
N ARG A 118 -6.76 5.21 18.17
CA ARG A 118 -6.91 3.78 17.92
C ARG A 118 -5.73 3.02 18.54
N PRO A 119 -5.98 1.94 19.31
CA PRO A 119 -4.94 1.22 20.04
C PRO A 119 -3.97 0.52 19.11
N ASP A 120 -4.38 0.02 17.95
CA ASP A 120 -3.46 -0.72 17.07
C ASP A 120 -2.71 0.16 16.06
N VAL A 121 -2.95 1.47 16.07
CA VAL A 121 -2.41 2.43 15.09
C VAL A 121 -1.29 3.25 15.72
N GLY A 122 -0.19 3.39 14.98
CA GLY A 122 0.94 4.25 15.32
C GLY A 122 0.86 5.59 14.60
N GLU A 123 1.88 5.92 13.81
CA GLU A 123 1.95 7.18 13.07
C GLU A 123 1.13 7.13 11.78
N VAL A 124 0.47 8.25 11.47
CA VAL A 124 -0.22 8.46 10.20
C VAL A 124 0.40 9.68 9.53
N ARG A 125 0.98 9.46 8.36
CA ARG A 125 1.69 10.46 7.57
C ARG A 125 1.11 10.54 6.17
N GLN A 126 1.32 11.67 5.52
CA GLN A 126 0.87 11.87 4.14
C GLN A 126 1.95 12.54 3.29
N SER A 127 2.00 12.16 2.03
CA SER A 127 2.77 12.84 0.99
C SER A 127 1.99 12.85 -0.33
N TRP A 128 2.50 13.60 -1.30
CA TRP A 128 1.88 13.75 -2.61
C TRP A 128 2.83 13.25 -3.66
N ARG A 129 2.44 12.16 -4.30
CA ARG A 129 3.14 11.54 -5.41
C ARG A 129 2.87 12.30 -6.70
N GLN A 130 3.90 12.48 -7.51
CA GLN A 130 3.82 13.12 -8.83
C GLN A 130 4.55 12.30 -9.88
N ARG A 131 3.99 12.29 -11.10
CA ARG A 131 4.66 11.82 -12.31
C ARG A 131 4.34 12.78 -13.44
N THR A 132 5.30 13.05 -14.30
CA THR A 132 5.09 13.91 -15.47
C THR A 132 3.88 13.43 -16.28
N GLY A 133 2.90 14.32 -16.44
CA GLY A 133 1.66 14.05 -17.19
C GLY A 133 0.56 13.34 -16.40
N GLU A 134 0.73 13.10 -15.10
CA GLU A 134 -0.32 12.57 -14.21
C GLU A 134 -0.70 13.59 -13.13
N GLU A 135 -1.95 13.54 -12.67
CA GLU A 135 -2.39 14.34 -11.53
C GLU A 135 -1.65 13.93 -10.25
N SER A 136 -1.44 14.88 -9.34
CA SER A 136 -0.80 14.61 -8.06
C SER A 136 -1.70 13.73 -7.19
N LYS A 137 -1.12 12.64 -6.67
CA LYS A 137 -1.84 11.63 -5.89
C LYS A 137 -1.43 11.68 -4.43
N ARG A 138 -2.39 11.80 -3.51
CA ARG A 138 -2.12 11.66 -2.07
C ARG A 138 -1.78 10.21 -1.74
N VAL A 139 -0.73 10.01 -0.95
CA VAL A 139 -0.31 8.73 -0.39
C VAL A 139 -0.36 8.82 1.13
N LEU A 140 -1.13 7.92 1.77
CA LEU A 140 -1.16 7.79 3.23
C LEU A 140 -0.25 6.66 3.67
N LEU A 141 0.70 6.97 4.55
CA LEU A 141 1.60 6.02 5.18
C LEU A 141 1.18 5.83 6.64
N ILE A 142 0.87 4.61 7.04
CA ILE A 142 0.31 4.29 8.36
C ILE A 142 1.10 3.14 8.96
N THR A 143 1.54 3.27 10.22
CA THR A 143 2.01 2.11 10.99
C THR A 143 0.88 1.50 11.81
N ALA A 144 0.79 0.18 11.83
CA ALA A 144 -0.17 -0.53 12.67
C ALA A 144 0.37 -1.88 13.16
N LEU A 145 -0.04 -2.30 14.36
CA LEU A 145 0.40 -3.57 14.96
C LEU A 145 -0.37 -4.78 14.44
N SER A 146 -1.63 -4.60 14.03
CA SER A 146 -2.54 -5.70 13.70
C SER A 146 -3.60 -5.27 12.69
N GLY A 147 -4.26 -6.26 12.07
CA GLY A 147 -5.37 -6.02 11.14
C GLY A 147 -5.01 -5.22 9.89
N LEU A 148 -3.75 -5.28 9.44
CA LEU A 148 -3.21 -4.39 8.41
C LEU A 148 -4.04 -4.35 7.11
N PRO A 149 -4.45 -5.48 6.52
CA PRO A 149 -5.20 -5.41 5.26
C PRO A 149 -6.62 -4.91 5.44
N ARG A 150 -7.25 -5.29 6.55
CA ARG A 150 -8.59 -4.79 6.92
C ARG A 150 -8.56 -3.28 7.13
N LEU A 151 -7.57 -2.76 7.84
CA LEU A 151 -7.41 -1.32 8.04
C LEU A 151 -7.16 -0.60 6.71
N THR A 152 -6.37 -1.21 5.82
CA THR A 152 -6.11 -0.68 4.47
C THR A 152 -7.42 -0.55 3.69
N GLY A 153 -8.21 -1.63 3.58
CA GLY A 153 -9.50 -1.63 2.88
C GLY A 153 -10.54 -0.68 3.50
N GLU A 154 -10.62 -0.62 4.84
CA GLU A 154 -11.50 0.32 5.56
C GLU A 154 -11.23 1.77 5.13
N LEU A 155 -9.96 2.19 5.21
CA LEU A 155 -9.58 3.56 4.89
C LEU A 155 -9.73 3.86 3.41
N GLN A 156 -9.40 2.92 2.52
CA GLN A 156 -9.64 3.11 1.08
C GLN A 156 -11.11 3.37 0.78
N ARG A 157 -12.04 2.63 1.40
CA ARG A 157 -13.48 2.87 1.21
C ARG A 157 -13.92 4.22 1.75
N VAL A 158 -13.38 4.65 2.89
CA VAL A 158 -13.62 5.99 3.43
C VAL A 158 -13.16 7.07 2.45
N LEU A 159 -11.96 6.95 1.89
CA LEU A 159 -11.45 7.91 0.91
C LEU A 159 -12.26 7.92 -0.39
N ARG A 160 -12.77 6.77 -0.85
CA ARG A 160 -13.69 6.69 -2.00
C ARG A 160 -14.98 7.46 -1.78
N VAL A 161 -15.54 7.42 -0.57
CA VAL A 161 -16.74 8.22 -0.22
C VAL A 161 -16.45 9.72 -0.32
N LEU A 162 -15.21 10.14 -0.07
CA LEU A 162 -14.74 11.51 -0.23
C LEU A 162 -14.36 11.89 -1.68
N GLY A 163 -14.53 10.97 -2.64
CA GLY A 163 -14.27 11.22 -4.06
C GLY A 163 -12.90 10.78 -4.56
N ASP A 164 -12.07 10.13 -3.74
CA ASP A 164 -10.83 9.52 -4.24
C ASP A 164 -11.13 8.19 -4.95
N GLU A 165 -11.08 8.19 -6.28
CA GLU A 165 -11.42 7.00 -7.07
C GLU A 165 -10.38 5.87 -6.98
N GLU A 166 -9.14 6.16 -6.60
CA GLU A 166 -8.02 5.21 -6.62
C GLU A 166 -7.13 5.38 -5.38
N PRO A 167 -7.67 5.20 -4.17
CA PRO A 167 -7.00 5.61 -2.93
C PRO A 167 -5.67 4.89 -2.71
N SER A 168 -4.61 5.66 -2.41
CA SER A 168 -3.29 5.14 -2.03
C SER A 168 -3.12 5.15 -0.52
N VAL A 169 -3.44 4.01 0.10
CA VAL A 169 -3.28 3.75 1.54
C VAL A 169 -2.26 2.63 1.72
N GLU A 170 -1.20 2.92 2.48
CA GLU A 170 -0.09 2.01 2.77
C GLU A 170 -0.02 1.77 4.29
N VAL A 171 -0.63 0.68 4.76
CA VAL A 171 -0.55 0.27 6.18
C VAL A 171 0.59 -0.72 6.34
N MET A 172 1.60 -0.38 7.13
CA MET A 172 2.83 -1.16 7.28
C MET A 172 2.97 -1.70 8.70
N PRO A 173 3.52 -2.92 8.87
CA PRO A 173 3.88 -3.40 10.19
C PRO A 173 5.07 -2.59 10.74
N PRO A 174 5.29 -2.60 12.07
CA PRO A 174 6.52 -2.06 12.63
C PRO A 174 7.73 -2.77 12.05
N ARG A 175 8.84 -2.04 11.84
CA ARG A 175 10.11 -2.57 11.32
C ARG A 175 9.99 -3.21 9.93
N PHE A 176 9.02 -2.79 9.13
CA PHE A 176 8.94 -3.14 7.72
C PHE A 176 10.17 -2.59 6.97
N GLU A 177 10.82 -3.43 6.17
CA GLU A 177 11.88 -2.99 5.26
C GLU A 177 11.23 -2.23 4.11
N LEU A 178 11.31 -0.89 4.16
CA LEU A 178 10.63 -0.01 3.23
C LEU A 178 11.27 -0.12 1.83
N PRO A 179 10.49 -0.45 0.79
CA PRO A 179 10.93 -0.28 -0.60
C PRO A 179 11.26 1.18 -0.91
N GLU A 180 12.07 1.44 -1.94
CA GLU A 180 12.47 2.80 -2.36
C GLU A 180 11.29 3.76 -2.52
N TYR A 181 10.18 3.25 -3.05
CA TYR A 181 8.93 4.00 -3.17
C TYR A 181 8.44 4.55 -1.83
N HIS A 182 8.36 3.70 -0.80
CA HIS A 182 7.90 4.10 0.54
C HIS A 182 8.95 4.92 1.27
N GLN A 183 10.24 4.67 1.06
CA GLN A 183 11.31 5.52 1.60
C GLN A 183 11.20 6.95 1.07
N ALA A 184 11.06 7.12 -0.25
CA ALA A 184 10.87 8.43 -0.87
C ALA A 184 9.57 9.11 -0.43
N ALA A 185 8.46 8.35 -0.39
CA ALA A 185 7.18 8.84 0.10
C ALA A 185 7.28 9.33 1.55
N LEU A 186 8.02 8.60 2.39
CA LEU A 186 8.23 8.93 3.79
C LEU A 186 9.11 10.17 3.95
N ALA A 187 10.20 10.26 3.18
CA ALA A 187 11.14 11.38 3.20
C ALA A 187 10.49 12.73 2.96
N SER A 188 9.45 12.76 2.12
CA SER A 188 8.69 13.98 1.81
C SER A 188 7.35 14.08 2.53
N SER A 189 7.10 13.28 3.58
CA SER A 189 5.79 13.24 4.24
C SER A 189 5.65 14.17 5.44
N GLU A 190 4.42 14.62 5.67
CA GLU A 190 4.01 15.36 6.87
C GLU A 190 3.18 14.49 7.81
N LEU A 191 3.26 14.77 9.12
CA LEU A 191 2.48 14.09 10.13
C LEU A 191 1.02 14.57 10.11
N VAL A 192 0.06 13.64 10.03
CA VAL A 192 -1.38 13.92 10.11
C VAL A 192 -1.88 13.75 11.54
N CYS A 193 -1.60 12.59 12.13
CA CYS A 193 -1.95 12.27 13.51
C CYS A 193 -1.14 11.08 14.03
N VAL A 194 -1.28 10.81 15.32
CA VAL A 194 -0.74 9.62 16.00
C VAL A 194 -1.91 8.88 16.64
N GLY A 195 -1.92 7.55 16.51
CA GLY A 195 -2.82 6.66 17.25
C GLY A 195 -2.43 6.57 18.73
N ALA A 196 -2.90 5.53 19.42
CA ALA A 196 -2.63 5.35 20.86
C ALA A 196 -1.40 4.48 21.15
N VAL A 197 -0.85 3.78 20.16
CA VAL A 197 0.31 2.91 20.33
C VAL A 197 1.59 3.59 19.86
N ASP A 198 2.64 3.41 20.66
CA ASP A 198 4.01 3.66 20.23
C ASP A 198 4.51 2.43 19.45
N THR A 199 4.62 2.56 18.13
CA THR A 199 5.15 1.49 17.27
C THR A 199 6.69 1.40 17.31
N GLY A 200 7.38 2.21 18.12
CA GLY A 200 8.83 2.18 18.31
C GLY A 200 9.65 2.69 17.12
N ASN A 201 9.05 2.73 15.94
CA ASN A 201 9.54 3.46 14.77
C ASN A 201 8.64 4.69 14.63
N ARG A 202 9.14 5.86 15.06
CA ARG A 202 8.77 7.06 14.31
C ARG A 202 9.16 6.75 12.87
N LEU A 203 8.27 6.96 11.92
CA LEU A 203 8.65 6.86 10.53
C LEU A 203 9.58 8.06 10.27
N VAL A 204 10.88 7.86 10.51
CA VAL A 204 11.90 8.89 10.34
C VAL A 204 12.49 8.68 8.95
N ALA A 205 12.44 9.73 8.14
CA ALA A 205 13.25 9.81 6.93
C ALA A 205 14.72 9.75 7.35
N ALA A 206 15.48 8.80 6.78
CA ALA A 206 16.92 8.72 7.02
C ALA A 206 17.64 10.03 6.69
#